data_AF-A0A3B0M1R1-F1
#
_entry.id   AF-A0A3B0M1R1-F1
#
_cell.length_a   1.000
_cell.length_b   1.000
_cell.length_c   1.000
_cell.angle_alpha   90.00
_cell.angle_beta   90.00
_cell.angle_gamma   90.00
#
_symmetry.space_group_name_H-M   'P 1'
#
loop_
_entity.id
_entity.type
_entity.pdbx_description
1 polymer ?
#
loop_
_entity_poly.entity_id
_entity_poly.type
_entity_poly.pdbx_seq_one_letter_code
_entity_poly.pdbx_strand_id
1 'polypeptide(L)' 'MIIVDISPAQQEKIKLEMSHEGHSRFIRAREVAANIYKYFDASECYSKPHPWLPEIFDYLCADMDCILHEIDKYI' A
#
# COMPACT_ATOMS: atom_id res chain seq x y z
N MET A 1 -24.21 -21.60 13.38
CA MET A 1 -22.78 -21.27 13.13
C MET A 1 -22.16 -22.49 12.47
N ILE A 2 -21.91 -22.43 11.16
CA ILE A 2 -21.29 -23.54 10.43
C ILE A 2 -19.78 -23.28 10.52
N ILE A 3 -19.06 -24.11 11.26
CA ILE A 3 -17.60 -24.09 11.24
C ILE A 3 -17.21 -24.83 9.96
N VAL A 4 -16.79 -24.07 8.95
CA VAL A 4 -16.31 -24.63 7.68
C VAL A 4 -14.84 -24.97 7.88
N ASP A 5 -14.53 -26.25 8.03
CA ASP A 5 -13.15 -26.75 8.09
C ASP A 5 -12.53 -26.57 6.70
N ILE A 6 -11.81 -25.46 6.50
CA ILE A 6 -11.03 -25.22 5.29
C ILE A 6 -9.71 -25.97 5.40
N SER A 7 -9.54 -26.98 4.54
CA SER A 7 -8.31 -27.77 4.46
C SER A 7 -7.07 -26.87 4.21
N PRO A 8 -5.86 -27.29 4.59
CA PRO A 8 -4.62 -26.57 4.25
C PRO A 8 -4.48 -26.30 2.73
N ALA A 9 -5.00 -27.19 1.89
CA ALA A 9 -5.04 -27.02 0.43
C ALA A 9 -6.03 -25.93 -0.04
N GLN A 10 -7.10 -25.67 0.73
CA GLN A 10 -7.97 -24.50 0.52
C GLN A 10 -7.35 -23.22 1.05
N GLN A 11 -6.59 -23.28 2.16
CA GLN A 11 -5.81 -22.14 2.65
C GLN A 11 -4.68 -21.76 1.69
N GLU A 12 -3.99 -22.72 1.06
CA GLU A 12 -3.03 -22.44 -0.03
C GLU A 12 -3.69 -21.87 -1.28
N LYS A 13 -4.97 -22.20 -1.54
CA LYS A 13 -5.78 -21.60 -2.62
C LYS A 13 -6.21 -20.16 -2.34
N ILE A 14 -6.21 -19.74 -1.07
CA ILE A 14 -6.34 -18.33 -0.68
C ILE A 14 -4.93 -17.72 -0.58
N LYS A 15 -4.07 -18.02 -1.57
CA LYS A 15 -3.07 -17.03 -1.95
C LYS A 15 -3.86 -15.90 -2.61
N LEU A 16 -4.07 -14.82 -1.88
CA LEU A 16 -4.44 -13.53 -2.46
C LEU A 16 -3.33 -13.14 -3.44
N GLU A 17 -3.44 -13.61 -4.68
CA GLU A 17 -2.56 -13.21 -5.77
C GLU A 17 -2.95 -11.79 -6.17
N MET A 18 -2.42 -10.83 -5.41
CA MET A 18 -2.39 -9.43 -5.81
C MET A 18 -1.82 -9.35 -7.22
N SER A 19 -2.42 -8.52 -8.07
CA SER A 19 -1.98 -8.38 -9.45
C SER A 19 -0.53 -7.89 -9.50
N HIS A 20 0.17 -8.13 -10.60
CA HIS A 20 1.51 -7.58 -10.79
C HIS A 20 1.53 -6.06 -10.64
N GLU A 21 0.47 -5.37 -11.10
CA GLU A 21 0.31 -3.93 -10.93
C GLU A 21 0.14 -3.55 -9.45
N GLY A 22 -0.78 -4.20 -8.74
CA GLY A 22 -1.00 -3.99 -7.31
C GLY A 22 0.27 -4.24 -6.50
N HIS A 23 1.02 -5.30 -6.82
CA HIS A 23 2.29 -5.61 -6.15
C HIS A 23 3.36 -4.55 -6.41
N SER A 24 3.48 -4.07 -7.65
CA SER A 24 4.42 -3.01 -8.01
C SER A 24 4.09 -1.70 -7.30
N ARG A 25 2.80 -1.34 -7.25
CA ARG A 25 2.31 -0.15 -6.56
C ARG A 25 2.47 -0.26 -5.04
N PHE A 26 2.29 -1.44 -4.46
CA PHE A 26 2.56 -1.68 -3.04
C PHE A 26 4.02 -1.45 -2.66
N ILE A 27 4.97 -1.98 -3.44
CA ILE A 27 6.40 -1.75 -3.21
C ILE A 27 6.70 -0.25 -3.29
N ARG A 28 6.20 0.41 -4.33
CA ARG A 28 6.42 1.83 -4.56
C ARG A 28 5.83 2.72 -3.45
N ALA A 29 4.58 2.48 -3.05
CA ALA A 29 3.94 3.18 -1.95
C ALA A 29 4.76 3.05 -0.65
N ARG A 30 5.26 1.85 -0.37
CA ARG A 30 6.12 1.59 0.80
C ARG A 30 7.41 2.40 0.74
N GLU A 31 8.07 2.46 -0.41
CA GLU A 31 9.32 3.20 -0.58
C GLU A 31 9.12 4.71 -0.47
N VAL A 32 8.08 5.24 -1.11
CA VAL A 32 7.70 6.66 -1.03
C VAL A 32 7.41 7.05 0.41
N ALA A 33 6.56 6.29 1.13
CA ALA A 33 6.24 6.55 2.51
C ALA A 33 7.48 6.53 3.43
N ALA A 34 8.39 5.56 3.22
CA ALA A 34 9.63 5.49 3.98
C ALA A 34 10.56 6.69 3.74
N ASN A 35 10.63 7.18 2.50
CA ASN A 35 11.44 8.35 2.17
C ASN A 35 10.85 9.65 2.73
N ILE A 36 9.52 9.80 2.66
CA ILE A 36 8.82 10.92 3.30
C ILE A 36 9.09 10.93 4.80
N TYR A 37 8.99 9.77 5.47
CA TYR A 37 9.27 9.66 6.90
C TYR A 37 10.71 10.07 7.23
N LYS A 38 11.71 9.56 6.50
CA LYS A 38 13.12 9.94 6.69
C LYS A 38 13.36 11.43 6.48
N TYR A 39 12.69 12.03 5.49
CA TYR A 39 12.78 13.46 5.22
C TYR A 39 12.25 14.30 6.39
N PHE A 40 11.12 13.90 6.99
CA PHE A 40 10.57 14.55 8.17
C PHE A 40 11.44 14.34 9.43
N ASP A 41 11.99 13.14 9.61
CA ASP A 41 12.85 12.78 10.75
C ASP A 41 14.19 13.56 10.72
N ALA A 42 14.72 13.84 9.53
CA ALA A 42 15.93 14.66 9.36
C ALA A 42 15.76 16.13 9.78
N SER A 43 14.56 16.56 10.23
CA SER A 43 14.23 17.93 10.64
C SER A 43 14.41 19.00 9.56
N GLU A 44 14.75 18.61 8.33
CA GLU A 44 14.84 19.50 7.16
C GLU A 44 13.48 20.13 6.81
N CYS A 45 12.39 19.43 7.18
CA CYS A 45 11.04 19.79 6.83
C CYS A 45 10.49 21.03 7.55
N TYR A 46 11.02 21.39 8.73
CA TYR A 46 10.44 22.45 9.58
C TYR A 46 10.87 23.85 9.14
N SER A 47 11.85 23.95 8.24
CA SER A 47 12.48 25.22 7.88
C SER A 47 11.91 25.89 6.63
N LYS A 48 11.21 25.14 5.76
CA LYS A 48 10.74 25.62 4.45
C LYS A 48 9.42 24.96 4.04
N PRO A 49 8.59 25.65 3.22
CA PRO A 49 7.42 25.02 2.59
C PRO A 49 7.84 23.98 1.55
N HIS A 50 7.02 22.92 1.41
CA HIS A 50 7.26 21.81 0.48
C HIS A 50 6.20 21.78 -0.62
N PRO A 51 6.32 22.60 -1.67
CA PRO A 51 5.30 22.71 -2.72
C PRO A 51 5.11 21.43 -3.54
N TRP A 52 6.08 20.51 -3.50
CA TRP A 52 6.03 19.20 -4.14
C TRP A 52 5.31 18.14 -3.29
N LEU A 53 5.13 18.37 -1.98
CA LEU A 53 4.56 17.38 -1.06
C LEU A 53 3.12 16.99 -1.40
N PRO A 54 2.22 17.92 -1.80
CA PRO A 54 0.88 17.56 -2.24
C PRO A 54 0.88 16.56 -3.39
N GLU A 55 1.70 16.78 -4.42
CA GLU A 55 1.79 15.89 -5.59
C GLU A 55 2.29 14.48 -5.20
N ILE A 56 3.25 14.41 -4.27
CA ILE A 56 3.72 13.13 -3.73
C ILE A 56 2.62 12.39 -2.95
N PHE A 57 1.79 13.12 -2.19
CA PHE A 57 0.65 12.51 -1.51
C PHE A 57 -0.43 12.04 -2.48
N ASP A 58 -0.75 12.83 -3.51
CA ASP A 58 -1.69 12.42 -4.56
C ASP A 58 -1.22 11.13 -5.25
N TYR A 59 0.09 11.04 -5.54
CA TYR A 59 0.71 9.84 -6.10
C TYR A 59 0.60 8.63 -5.18
N LEU A 60 0.88 8.82 -3.88
CA LEU A 60 0.77 7.77 -2.88
C LEU A 60 -0.69 7.30 -2.72
N CYS A 61 -1.65 8.23 -2.71
CA CYS A 61 -3.07 7.92 -2.67
C CYS A 61 -3.49 7.07 -3.86
N ALA A 62 -3.06 7.40 -5.08
CA ALA A 62 -3.38 6.61 -6.27
C ALA A 62 -2.85 5.16 -6.20
N ASP A 63 -1.70 4.94 -5.56
CA ASP A 63 -1.18 3.59 -5.32
C ASP A 63 -1.95 2.85 -4.25
N MET A 64 -2.29 3.53 -3.15
CA MET A 64 -3.11 2.96 -2.08
C MET A 64 -4.51 2.60 -2.56
N ASP A 65 -5.14 3.43 -3.38
CA ASP A 65 -6.46 3.17 -3.95
C ASP A 65 -6.44 1.92 -4.84
N CYS A 66 -5.39 1.74 -5.65
CA CYS A 66 -5.24 0.53 -6.45
C CYS A 66 -5.13 -0.72 -5.57
N ILE A 67 -4.36 -0.66 -4.49
CA ILE A 67 -4.17 -1.77 -3.56
C ILE A 67 -5.47 -2.08 -2.80
N LEU A 68 -6.15 -1.06 -2.30
CA LEU A 68 -7.42 -1.19 -1.59
C LEU A 68 -8.50 -1.76 -2.50
N HIS A 69 -8.58 -1.30 -3.75
CA HIS A 69 -9.52 -1.85 -4.73
C HIS A 69 -9.26 -3.34 -5.02
N GLU A 70 -8.00 -3.78 -4.99
CA GLU A 70 -7.70 -5.21 -5.11
C GLU A 70 -8.10 -5.99 -3.87
N ILE A 71 -7.93 -5.44 -2.66
CA ILE A 71 -8.38 -6.08 -1.41
C ILE A 71 -9.91 -6.19 -1.37
N ASP A 72 -10.62 -5.13 -1.76
CA ASP A 72 -12.09 -5.08 -1.79
C ASP A 72 -12.70 -6.15 -2.69
N LYS A 73 -11.98 -6.66 -3.71
CA LYS A 73 -12.46 -7.78 -4.54
C LYS A 73 -12.64 -9.08 -3.74
N TYR A 74 -12.08 -9.17 -2.54
CA TYR A 74 -12.07 -10.38 -1.72
C TYR A 74 -12.85 -10.25 -0.42
N ILE A 75 -13.56 -9.12 -0.20
CA ILE A 75 -14.41 -8.84 0.96
C ILE A 75 -15.87 -8.79 0.52
#